data_AF-A0A849TN39-F1
#
_entry.id   AF-A0A849TN39-F1
#
_cell.length_a   1.000
_cell.length_b   1.000
_cell.length_c   1.000
_cell.angle_alpha   90.00
_cell.angle_beta   90.00
_cell.angle_gamma   90.00
#
_symmetry.space_group_name_H-M   'P 1'
#
loop_
_entity.id
_entity.type
_entity.pdbx_description
1 polymer ?
#
loop_
_entity_poly.entity_id
_entity_poly.type
_entity_poly.pdbx_seq_one_letter_code
_entity_poly.pdbx_strand_id
1 'polypeptide(L)'
;MPIIGTFSAVNDGYAGSIRTLMLNGRVKITAIARKETDSSPDFKITFGAAEIGAAWRRTKHGTDQSYLRVRLDDPTWPQPVWGVLLEATDDGLVRLIWSRQKRDDATPTPTAP
;
A
#
# COMPACT_ATOMS: atom_id res chain seq x y z
N MET A 1 5.78 13.00 -7.82
CA MET A 1 5.20 11.86 -7.06
C MET A 1 6.17 10.70 -7.16
N PRO A 2 6.74 10.20 -6.07
CA PRO A 2 7.72 9.13 -6.16
C PRO A 2 6.99 7.77 -6.36
N ILE A 3 7.22 7.15 -7.50
CA ILE A 3 6.70 5.82 -7.84
C ILE A 3 7.71 4.80 -7.32
N ILE A 4 7.27 3.88 -6.47
CA ILE A 4 8.11 2.80 -5.93
C ILE A 4 7.74 1.44 -6.49
N GLY A 5 6.68 1.33 -7.29
CA GLY A 5 6.35 0.07 -7.92
C GLY A 5 5.44 0.20 -9.12
N THR A 6 5.55 -0.77 -10.01
CA THR A 6 4.73 -0.93 -11.21
C THR A 6 4.11 -2.31 -11.17
N PHE A 7 2.83 -2.37 -11.50
CA PHE A 7 1.99 -3.54 -11.37
C PHE A 7 1.12 -3.70 -12.61
N SER A 8 0.59 -4.91 -12.77
CA SER A 8 -0.42 -5.25 -13.75
C SER A 8 -1.54 -6.02 -13.05
N ALA A 9 -2.77 -5.82 -13.52
CA ALA A 9 -3.91 -6.59 -13.05
C ALA A 9 -3.73 -8.07 -13.43
N VAL A 10 -4.06 -8.96 -12.50
CA VAL A 10 -4.11 -10.41 -12.68
C VAL A 10 -5.42 -10.92 -12.09
N ASN A 11 -5.78 -12.18 -12.36
CA ASN A 11 -7.10 -12.74 -12.00
C ASN A 11 -7.55 -12.44 -10.55
N ASP A 12 -6.65 -12.56 -9.57
CA ASP A 12 -6.97 -12.40 -8.14
C ASP A 12 -6.39 -11.12 -7.50
N GLY A 13 -6.00 -10.13 -8.31
CA GLY A 13 -5.48 -8.85 -7.81
C GLY A 13 -4.42 -8.24 -8.71
N TYR A 14 -3.24 -7.99 -8.18
CA TYR A 14 -2.14 -7.32 -8.89
C TYR A 14 -0.81 -8.05 -8.72
N ALA A 15 -0.01 -8.07 -9.76
CA ALA A 15 1.36 -8.58 -9.71
C ALA A 15 2.32 -7.56 -10.32
N GLY A 16 3.48 -7.39 -9.71
CA GLY A 16 4.40 -6.36 -10.14
C GLY A 16 5.75 -6.42 -9.44
N SER A 17 6.44 -5.29 -9.46
CA SER A 17 7.70 -5.12 -8.74
C SER A 17 7.71 -3.84 -7.94
N ILE A 18 8.34 -3.91 -6.77
CA ILE A 18 8.66 -2.75 -5.94
C ILE A 18 10.17 -2.55 -5.96
N ARG A 19 10.58 -1.29 -6.03
CA ARG A 19 11.97 -0.87 -5.86
C ARG A 19 12.06 0.37 -4.96
N THR A 20 12.71 0.17 -3.83
CA THR A 20 13.16 1.19 -2.89
C THR A 20 14.66 1.02 -2.65
N LEU A 21 15.26 1.83 -1.78
CA LEU A 21 16.66 1.66 -1.39
C LEU A 21 16.90 0.35 -0.61
N MET A 22 15.89 -0.16 0.11
CA MET A 22 16.01 -1.32 1.00
C MET A 22 15.29 -2.56 0.47
N LEU A 23 14.32 -2.40 -0.44
CA LEU A 23 13.50 -3.50 -0.96
C LEU A 23 13.50 -3.47 -2.49
N ASN A 24 13.87 -4.57 -3.12
CA ASN A 24 13.81 -4.72 -4.57
C ASN A 24 13.36 -6.13 -4.94
N GLY A 25 12.22 -6.24 -5.63
CA GLY A 25 11.78 -7.53 -6.16
C GLY A 25 10.29 -7.59 -6.50
N ARG A 26 9.84 -8.82 -6.78
CA ARG A 26 8.47 -9.07 -7.22
C ARG A 26 7.52 -9.16 -6.04
N VAL A 27 6.38 -8.48 -6.20
CA VAL A 27 5.33 -8.40 -5.18
C VAL A 27 4.01 -8.83 -5.80
N LYS A 28 3.21 -9.56 -5.03
CA LYS A 28 1.83 -9.91 -5.37
C LYS A 28 0.89 -9.28 -4.37
N ILE A 29 -0.21 -8.74 -4.89
CA ILE A 29 -1.32 -8.20 -4.14
C ILE A 29 -2.49 -9.12 -4.46
N THR A 30 -3.01 -9.84 -3.46
CA THR A 30 -4.04 -10.86 -3.67
C THR A 30 -5.24 -10.55 -2.79
N ALA A 31 -6.44 -10.65 -3.37
CA ALA A 31 -7.68 -10.44 -2.63
C ALA A 31 -7.81 -11.44 -1.48
N ILE A 32 -8.32 -10.96 -0.35
CA ILE A 32 -8.62 -11.81 0.81
C ILE A 32 -10.08 -12.24 0.69
N ALA A 33 -10.33 -13.55 0.53
CA ALA A 33 -11.66 -14.09 0.28
C ALA A 33 -12.66 -13.88 1.44
N ARG A 34 -12.16 -13.76 2.68
CA ARG A 34 -13.01 -13.58 3.87
C ARG A 34 -12.55 -12.38 4.67
N LYS A 35 -13.30 -11.28 4.56
CA LYS A 35 -13.16 -10.16 5.49
C LYS A 35 -13.85 -10.50 6.81
N GLU A 36 -13.15 -10.25 7.91
CA GLU A 36 -13.72 -10.42 9.25
C GLU A 36 -14.46 -9.17 9.72
N THR A 37 -13.99 -7.98 9.32
CA THR A 37 -14.57 -6.68 9.68
C THR A 37 -14.47 -5.70 8.51
N ASP A 38 -15.21 -4.59 8.55
CA ASP A 38 -15.12 -3.53 7.53
C ASP A 38 -13.73 -2.83 7.52
N SER A 39 -13.06 -2.84 8.67
CA SER A 39 -11.68 -2.38 8.83
C SER A 39 -10.63 -3.39 8.35
N SER A 40 -11.03 -4.63 8.08
CA SER A 40 -10.12 -5.67 7.60
C SER A 40 -9.61 -5.34 6.20
N PRO A 41 -8.36 -5.71 5.89
CA PRO A 41 -7.79 -5.49 4.57
C PRO A 41 -8.57 -6.22 3.47
N ASP A 42 -8.66 -5.59 2.30
CA ASP A 42 -9.20 -6.17 1.07
C ASP A 42 -8.20 -7.10 0.40
N PHE A 43 -6.91 -6.75 0.51
CA PHE A 43 -5.82 -7.46 -0.13
C PHE A 43 -4.67 -7.69 0.85
N LYS A 44 -4.01 -8.83 0.70
CA LYS A 44 -2.69 -9.09 1.30
C LYS A 44 -1.59 -8.82 0.28
N ILE A 45 -0.43 -8.40 0.76
CA ILE A 45 0.73 -8.10 -0.06
C ILE A 45 1.87 -9.04 0.31
N THR A 46 2.36 -9.80 -0.66
CA THR A 46 3.43 -10.78 -0.45
C THR A 46 4.66 -10.50 -1.30
N PHE A 47 5.83 -10.70 -0.70
CA PHE A 47 7.14 -10.71 -1.36
C PHE A 47 7.73 -12.12 -1.23
N GLY A 48 7.72 -12.88 -2.32
CA GLY A 48 8.02 -14.30 -2.26
C GLY A 48 7.04 -15.04 -1.35
N ALA A 49 7.54 -15.61 -0.24
CA ALA A 49 6.74 -16.30 0.77
C ALA A 49 6.37 -15.40 1.97
N ALA A 50 6.95 -14.20 2.08
CA ALA A 50 6.71 -13.29 3.20
C ALA A 50 5.50 -12.39 2.94
N GLU A 51 4.66 -12.19 3.95
CA GLU A 51 3.65 -11.14 3.95
C GLU A 51 4.28 -9.84 4.43
N ILE A 52 4.25 -8.81 3.59
CA ILE A 52 4.93 -7.53 3.82
C ILE A 52 3.96 -6.36 3.91
N GLY A 53 2.66 -6.64 4.03
CA GLY A 53 1.65 -5.60 4.10
C GLY A 53 0.28 -5.99 3.61
N ALA A 54 -0.56 -4.96 3.49
CA ALA A 54 -1.97 -5.10 3.15
C ALA A 54 -2.47 -3.88 2.37
N ALA A 55 -3.60 -4.04 1.68
CA ALA A 55 -4.26 -2.94 1.00
C ALA A 55 -5.77 -2.92 1.23
N TRP A 56 -6.33 -1.71 1.15
CA TRP A 56 -7.75 -1.44 1.30
C TRP A 56 -8.27 -0.74 0.04
N ARG A 57 -9.36 -1.26 -0.53
CA ARG A 57 -10.04 -0.60 -1.65
C ARG A 57 -10.74 0.65 -1.10
N ARG A 58 -10.50 1.79 -1.74
CA ARG A 58 -11.16 3.05 -1.43
C ARG A 58 -11.69 3.65 -2.72
N THR A 59 -12.89 4.20 -2.65
CA THR A 59 -13.48 4.99 -3.73
C THR A 59 -13.33 6.46 -3.36
N LYS A 60 -12.85 7.27 -4.30
CA LYS A 60 -12.70 8.70 -4.07
C LYS A 60 -14.07 9.37 -4.07
N HIS A 61 -14.39 10.09 -3.00
CA HIS A 61 -15.70 10.71 -2.83
C HIS A 61 -16.00 11.68 -3.98
N GLY A 62 -17.13 11.50 -4.68
CA GLY A 62 -17.54 12.33 -5.81
C GLY A 62 -16.96 11.95 -7.18
N THR A 63 -16.21 10.85 -7.29
CA THR A 63 -15.74 10.29 -8.57
C THR A 63 -15.87 8.78 -8.56
N ASP A 64 -16.12 8.15 -9.71
CA ASP A 64 -16.14 6.68 -9.82
C ASP A 64 -14.73 6.07 -9.90
N GLN A 65 -13.72 6.82 -9.47
CA GLN A 65 -12.33 6.37 -9.44
C GLN A 65 -12.03 5.62 -8.14
N SER A 66 -11.70 4.35 -8.28
CA SER A 66 -11.22 3.50 -7.20
C SER A 66 -9.69 3.50 -7.15
N TYR A 67 -9.15 3.38 -5.93
CA TYR A 67 -7.72 3.24 -5.67
C TYR A 67 -7.51 2.28 -4.51
N LEU A 68 -6.32 1.68 -4.43
CA LEU A 68 -5.94 0.92 -3.23
C LEU A 68 -5.06 1.77 -2.33
N ARG A 69 -5.50 1.93 -1.08
CA ARG A 69 -4.61 2.41 -0.01
C ARG A 69 -3.75 1.23 0.41
N VAL A 70 -2.43 1.36 0.26
CA VAL A 70 -1.45 0.31 0.53
C VAL A 70 -0.68 0.65 1.80
N ARG A 71 -0.50 -0.33 2.68
CA ARG A 71 0.47 -0.29 3.79
C ARG A 71 1.48 -1.39 3.57
N LEU A 72 2.75 -1.02 3.57
CA LEU A 72 3.87 -1.94 3.55
C LEU A 72 4.60 -1.85 4.89
N ASP A 73 4.94 -2.99 5.46
CA ASP A 73 5.57 -3.11 6.76
C ASP A 73 6.67 -4.18 6.65
N ASP A 74 7.91 -3.75 6.79
CA ASP A 74 9.08 -4.60 6.66
C ASP A 74 9.99 -4.40 7.88
N PRO A 75 10.56 -5.46 8.48
CA PRO A 75 11.41 -5.36 9.67
C PRO A 75 12.64 -4.45 9.51
N THR A 76 13.10 -4.19 8.28
CA THR A 76 14.23 -3.29 8.00
C THR A 76 13.82 -1.82 8.01
N TRP A 77 12.51 -1.52 8.02
CA TRP A 77 12.01 -0.15 8.06
C TRP A 77 11.71 0.29 9.49
N PRO A 78 12.04 1.53 9.86
CA PRO A 78 11.75 2.04 11.21
C PRO A 78 10.26 2.29 11.45
N GLN A 79 9.45 2.36 10.38
CA GLN A 79 8.01 2.55 10.43
C GLN A 79 7.35 2.03 9.14
N PRO A 80 6.06 1.67 9.18
CA PRO A 80 5.32 1.28 7.99
C PRO A 80 5.30 2.39 6.93
N VAL A 81 5.34 1.99 5.66
CA VAL A 81 5.21 2.91 4.51
C VAL A 81 3.80 2.82 3.97
N TRP A 82 3.17 3.97 3.81
CA TRP A 82 1.87 4.09 3.17
C TRP A 82 2.03 4.54 1.72
N GLY A 83 1.14 4.04 0.87
CA GLY A 83 1.07 4.41 -0.53
C GLY A 83 -0.33 4.26 -1.10
N VAL A 84 -0.45 4.64 -2.36
CA VAL A 84 -1.67 4.54 -3.15
C VAL A 84 -1.33 3.82 -4.45
N LEU A 85 -2.06 2.74 -4.72
CA LEU A 85 -2.06 2.06 -6.01
C LEU A 85 -3.14 2.69 -6.89
N LEU A 86 -2.74 3.26 -8.02
CA LEU A 86 -3.64 3.84 -9.00
C LEU A 86 -3.89 2.83 -10.13
N GLU A 87 -5.16 2.44 -10.30
CA GLU A 87 -5.60 1.43 -11.27
C GLU A 87 -5.87 2.03 -12.67
N ALA A 88 -6.07 3.35 -12.75
CA ALA A 88 -6.37 4.08 -13.98
C ALA A 88 -5.35 5.19 -14.25
N THR A 89 -4.22 4.84 -14.85
CA THR A 89 -3.30 5.83 -15.42
C THR A 89 -3.49 5.89 -16.94
N ASP A 90 -3.16 7.04 -17.55
CA ASP A 90 -3.37 7.29 -18.99
C ASP A 90 -2.63 6.29 -19.91
N ASP A 91 -1.61 5.62 -19.38
CA ASP A 91 -0.80 4.61 -20.05
C ASP A 91 -1.21 3.16 -19.71
N GLY A 92 -2.28 2.96 -18.93
CA GLY A 92 -2.77 1.63 -18.51
C GLY A 92 -1.88 0.91 -17.50
N LEU A 93 -0.87 1.59 -16.94
CA LEU A 93 0.07 1.02 -15.97
C LEU A 93 -0.38 1.23 -14.53
N VAL A 94 -0.54 0.14 -13.78
CA VAL A 94 -0.87 0.26 -12.35
C VAL A 94 0.37 0.71 -11.58
N ARG A 95 0.31 1.87 -10.93
CA ARG A 95 1.47 2.48 -10.25
C ARG A 95 1.25 2.59 -8.75
N LEU A 96 2.25 2.16 -7.98
CA LEU A 96 2.32 2.38 -6.54
C LEU A 96 3.10 3.64 -6.24
N ILE A 97 2.37 4.65 -5.77
CA ILE A 97 2.92 5.94 -5.37
C ILE A 97 2.99 5.94 -3.85
N TRP A 98 4.18 6.19 -3.31
CA TRP A 98 4.32 6.35 -1.86
C TRP A 98 4.34 7.82 -1.47
N SER A 99 3.94 8.08 -0.23
CA SER A 99 4.20 9.36 0.42
C SER A 99 4.61 9.12 1.86
N ARG A 100 5.56 9.90 2.35
CA ARG A 100 5.85 9.95 3.78
C ARG A 100 4.82 10.90 4.39
N GLN A 101 3.92 10.39 5.25
CA GLN A 101 3.17 11.29 6.12
C GLN A 101 4.20 12.13 6.90
N LYS A 102 4.01 13.45 6.93
CA LYS A 102 4.72 14.28 7.91
C LYS A 102 4.43 13.65 9.26
N ARG A 103 5.46 13.44 10.08
CA ARG A 103 5.23 13.19 11.50
C ARG A 103 4.37 14.36 11.97
N ASP A 104 3.14 14.10 12.38
CA ASP A 104 2.48 15.03 13.29
C ASP A 104 3.41 15.06 14.50
N ASP A 105 3.96 16.24 14.78
CA ASP A 105 4.76 16.49 15.97
C ASP A 105 3.96 15.94 17.15
N ALA A 106 4.43 14.85 17.74
CA ALA A 106 3.90 14.37 18.99
C ALA A 106 4.26 15.45 20.02
N THR A 107 3.35 16.39 20.24
CA THR A 107 3.46 17.36 21.33
C THR A 107 3.72 16.56 22.60
N PRO A 108 4.90 16.66 23.23
CA PRO A 108 5.14 15.94 24.46
C PRO A 108 4.14 16.47 25.49
N THR A 109 3.24 15.60 25.95
CA THR A 109 2.34 15.94 27.06
C THR A 109 3.23 16.29 28.25
N PRO A 110 3.19 17.53 28.79
CA PRO A 110 3.98 17.87 29.96
C PRO A 110 3.46 17.04 31.13
N THR A 111 4.29 16.14 31.64
CA THR A 111 4.05 15.48 32.92
C THR A 111 4.13 16.54 34.01
N ALA A 112 2.99 16.89 34.59
CA ALA A 112 2.92 17.80 35.72
C ALA A 112 3.54 17.13 36.98
N PRO A 113 4.16 17.91 37.88
CA PRO A 113 4.90 17.43 39.05
C PRO A 113 4.02 16.81 40.14
#